data_AF-A0A940MAY4-F1
#
_entry.id   AF-A0A940MAY4-F1
#
_cell.length_a   1.000
_cell.length_b   1.000
_cell.length_c   1.000
_cell.angle_alpha   90.00
_cell.angle_beta   90.00
_cell.angle_gamma   90.00
#
_symmetry.space_group_name_H-M   'P 1'
#
loop_
_entity.id
_entity.type
_entity.pdbx_description
1 polymer ?
#
loop_
_entity_poly.entity_id
_entity_poly.type
_entity_poly.pdbx_seq_one_letter_code
_entity_poly.pdbx_strand_id
1 'polypeptide(L)'
;MADDAFRYEDTCHVYVLRHGSEAVLIDFGSGGVLDHLSEVGVERVTDVLVTHHHRDQVQGLARAHAAGIRIWVPPVERDLIDAVDEHWRTRPFDNDYDVRQDRYSLLHQVPVTGTVAEYRTARYGAFDIRTVPLPGHTVGSVGYLVDLGGRRLAFTGDLIHGEGRVWSLAATQWAYTGFHENAGMEGVAATVLSCAQLLDLAPDVLHPSHGAAVTDPPAAVARLRVHLQELLDSRRRTPWNPERLLGEPWAPVTEHLLRNTTSMANSYALLSDSGTALLFDFGFDLTTGLAGGHDRSSRRPLLASIEALRRDHGVDRVEVALPTHYHDDHVAGFNLLREVHGTQVWSPDHIADVINAPTRHDLPCLWYDPIPVDRVLPKEGMVRWHEYEIGVHHLPGHTLYAAAYSFTVDGRRVVATGDQQNTKWDPATGEPEILNYQYRNRFRIDDYVRSAELYRSLRPEMMVSGHWPPLDVTDAYLDMLLAEGTRLARLHREVLPRDVDFDAEGFGARITPYRSVARPGDVVRMSVEVRNPLPEQEQALLSLVVPTGWSAEPLVRKVDIGARRSAETDFVVRIPAGAAPVERERVAVEMTVGRMAFGQQAEALVSVR
;
A
#
# COMPACT_ATOMS: atom_id res chain seq x y z
N MET A 1 16.11 32.75 -15.67
CA MET A 1 15.66 32.25 -14.35
C MET A 1 16.05 33.27 -13.29
N ALA A 2 15.64 33.11 -12.04
CA ALA A 2 16.20 33.92 -10.94
C ALA A 2 17.73 33.74 -10.91
N ASP A 3 18.48 34.70 -10.35
CA ASP A 3 19.95 34.71 -10.39
C ASP A 3 20.61 33.44 -9.79
N ASP A 4 19.85 32.65 -9.02
CA ASP A 4 20.30 31.46 -8.28
C ASP A 4 19.70 30.13 -8.78
N ALA A 5 18.99 30.11 -9.93
CA ALA A 5 18.51 28.87 -10.55
C ALA A 5 18.99 28.75 -12.01
N PHE A 6 19.66 27.65 -12.33
CA PHE A 6 20.23 27.38 -13.65
C PHE A 6 19.67 26.08 -14.24
N ARG A 7 19.60 26.00 -15.56
CA ARG A 7 19.10 24.82 -16.28
C ARG A 7 20.24 24.32 -17.13
N TYR A 8 20.59 23.07 -16.92
CA TYR A 8 21.51 22.33 -17.76
C TYR A 8 20.70 21.39 -18.67
N GLU A 9 20.96 21.43 -19.97
CA GLU A 9 20.32 20.54 -20.95
C GLU A 9 21.13 19.26 -21.08
N ASP A 10 20.50 18.12 -20.76
CA ASP A 10 21.07 16.78 -20.82
C ASP A 10 20.04 15.82 -21.46
N THR A 11 20.11 14.52 -21.18
CA THR A 11 19.04 13.55 -21.48
C THR A 11 17.68 13.99 -20.94
N CYS A 12 17.67 14.73 -19.82
CA CYS A 12 16.57 15.56 -19.35
C CYS A 12 17.14 16.93 -18.91
N HIS A 13 16.29 17.89 -18.58
CA HIS A 13 16.70 19.11 -17.91
C HIS A 13 17.13 18.80 -16.47
N VAL A 14 18.32 19.28 -16.10
CA VAL A 14 18.81 19.26 -14.72
C VAL A 14 18.79 20.69 -14.20
N TYR A 15 18.07 20.93 -13.10
CA TYR A 15 17.97 22.25 -12.51
C TYR A 15 18.93 22.41 -11.34
N VAL A 16 19.81 23.40 -11.42
CA VAL A 16 20.81 23.73 -10.41
C VAL A 16 20.28 24.87 -9.54
N LEU A 17 19.92 24.56 -8.29
CA LEU A 17 19.59 25.54 -7.27
C LEU A 17 20.86 25.92 -6.52
N ARG A 18 21.36 27.13 -6.73
CA ARG A 18 22.66 27.59 -6.21
C ARG A 18 22.49 28.41 -4.93
N HIS A 19 23.33 28.13 -3.93
CA HIS A 19 23.50 28.98 -2.76
C HIS A 19 24.99 29.11 -2.43
N GLY A 20 25.58 30.28 -2.73
CA GLY A 20 27.03 30.47 -2.61
C GLY A 20 27.80 29.62 -3.62
N SER A 21 28.71 28.77 -3.13
CA SER A 21 29.43 27.78 -3.96
C SER A 21 28.81 26.37 -3.89
N GLU A 22 27.65 26.22 -3.25
CA GLU A 22 26.96 24.94 -3.12
C GLU A 22 25.68 24.88 -3.96
N ALA A 23 25.23 23.68 -4.31
CA ALA A 23 23.98 23.49 -5.03
C ALA A 23 23.19 22.25 -4.61
N VAL A 24 21.87 22.35 -4.82
CA VAL A 24 20.95 21.21 -4.90
C VAL A 24 20.54 21.05 -6.35
N LEU A 25 20.49 19.81 -6.84
CA LEU A 25 20.04 19.48 -8.19
C LEU A 25 18.64 18.86 -8.16
N ILE A 26 17.81 19.25 -9.12
CA ILE A 26 16.54 18.56 -9.42
C ILE A 26 16.70 17.79 -10.72
N ASP A 27 16.38 16.49 -10.67
CA ASP A 27 16.77 15.45 -11.61
C ASP A 27 18.30 15.38 -11.83
N PHE A 28 18.76 14.44 -12.66
CA PHE A 28 20.20 14.24 -12.83
C PHE A 28 20.66 13.87 -14.24
N GLY A 29 19.77 13.43 -15.13
CA GLY A 29 20.09 13.14 -16.51
C GLY A 29 21.20 12.10 -16.64
N SER A 30 22.19 12.38 -17.49
CA SER A 30 23.43 11.59 -17.61
C SER A 30 24.47 11.90 -16.54
N GLY A 31 24.22 12.89 -15.68
CA GLY A 31 25.17 13.44 -14.72
C GLY A 31 26.19 14.38 -15.36
N GLY A 32 26.02 14.75 -16.63
CA GLY A 32 26.93 15.66 -17.35
C GLY A 32 27.05 17.03 -16.68
N VAL A 33 25.99 17.46 -15.96
CA VAL A 33 25.98 18.71 -15.19
C VAL A 33 27.18 18.86 -14.25
N LEU A 34 27.72 17.76 -13.70
CA LEU A 34 28.87 17.81 -12.79
C LEU A 34 30.12 18.40 -13.44
N ASP A 35 30.25 18.24 -14.76
CA ASP A 35 31.41 18.74 -15.52
C ASP A 35 31.30 20.24 -15.82
N HIS A 36 30.12 20.85 -15.58
CA HIS A 36 29.79 22.23 -15.92
C HIS A 36 29.45 23.12 -14.70
N LEU A 37 29.50 22.58 -13.48
CA LEU A 37 29.14 23.32 -12.25
C LEU A 37 29.94 24.62 -12.04
N SER A 38 31.22 24.62 -12.43
CA SER A 38 32.09 25.80 -12.30
C SER A 38 31.63 26.99 -13.15
N GLU A 39 30.93 26.76 -14.26
CA GLU A 39 30.40 27.81 -15.14
C GLU A 39 29.32 28.65 -14.45
N VAL A 40 28.61 28.05 -13.49
CA VAL A 40 27.61 28.71 -12.66
C VAL A 40 28.13 29.00 -11.25
N GLY A 41 29.44 28.88 -11.03
CA GLY A 41 30.10 29.20 -9.75
C GLY A 41 29.76 28.24 -8.60
N VAL A 42 29.48 26.97 -8.92
CA VAL A 42 29.24 25.90 -7.95
C VAL A 42 30.49 25.02 -7.85
N GLU A 43 30.94 24.77 -6.62
CA GLU A 43 32.07 23.88 -6.29
C GLU A 43 31.61 22.55 -5.70
N ARG A 44 30.42 22.50 -5.09
CA ARG A 44 29.89 21.29 -4.43
C ARG A 44 28.39 21.14 -4.63
N VAL A 45 27.96 19.93 -4.95
CA VAL A 45 26.54 19.54 -4.90
C VAL A 45 26.28 18.78 -3.61
N THR A 46 25.27 19.17 -2.85
CA THR A 46 24.92 18.50 -1.58
C THR A 46 23.87 17.42 -1.78
N ASP A 47 22.90 17.67 -2.66
CA ASP A 47 21.71 16.83 -2.84
C ASP A 47 21.27 16.78 -4.30
N VAL A 48 20.73 15.63 -4.70
CA VAL A 48 19.96 15.40 -5.92
C VAL A 48 18.57 14.94 -5.52
N LEU A 49 17.54 15.62 -6.02
CA LEU A 49 16.13 15.24 -5.84
C LEU A 49 15.57 14.74 -7.17
N VAL A 50 15.08 13.51 -7.20
CA VAL A 50 14.58 12.85 -8.41
C VAL A 50 13.07 13.00 -8.54
N THR A 51 12.56 13.41 -9.69
CA THR A 51 11.11 13.51 -9.92
C THR A 51 10.45 12.17 -10.20
N HIS A 52 11.11 11.30 -10.99
CA HIS A 52 10.66 9.94 -11.31
C HIS A 52 11.81 9.05 -11.81
N HIS A 53 11.57 7.74 -11.86
CA HIS A 53 12.58 6.69 -12.05
C HIS A 53 13.05 6.43 -13.48
N HIS A 54 12.47 7.07 -14.51
CA HIS A 54 12.84 6.79 -15.88
C HIS A 54 14.34 7.08 -16.13
N ARG A 55 15.00 6.21 -16.88
CA ARG A 55 16.46 6.13 -17.01
C ARG A 55 17.05 7.39 -17.62
N ASP A 56 16.36 8.06 -18.52
CA ASP A 56 16.75 9.37 -19.03
C ASP A 56 16.84 10.45 -17.94
N GLN A 57 16.12 10.29 -16.82
CA GLN A 57 16.16 11.20 -15.67
C GLN A 57 17.25 10.82 -14.66
N VAL A 58 17.57 9.54 -14.54
CA VAL A 58 18.38 9.01 -13.43
C VAL A 58 19.64 8.23 -13.82
N GLN A 59 19.93 8.01 -15.10
CA GLN A 59 21.06 7.17 -15.53
C GLN A 59 22.43 7.63 -15.01
N GLY A 60 22.57 8.92 -14.69
CA GLY A 60 23.78 9.48 -14.10
C GLY A 60 23.96 9.18 -12.61
N LEU A 61 22.95 8.68 -11.87
CA LEU A 61 22.98 8.64 -10.40
C LEU A 61 24.17 7.87 -9.80
N ALA A 62 24.74 6.90 -10.51
CA ALA A 62 25.98 6.24 -10.08
C ALA A 62 27.16 7.23 -9.94
N ARG A 63 27.24 8.26 -10.80
CA ARG A 63 28.21 9.37 -10.67
C ARG A 63 27.92 10.22 -9.44
N ALA A 64 26.64 10.51 -9.16
CA ALA A 64 26.26 11.27 -7.97
C ALA A 64 26.66 10.53 -6.69
N HIS A 65 26.38 9.22 -6.62
CA HIS A 65 26.77 8.37 -5.50
C HIS A 65 28.30 8.33 -5.33
N ALA A 66 29.05 8.14 -6.42
CA ALA A 66 30.52 8.13 -6.40
C ALA A 66 31.12 9.48 -5.95
N ALA A 67 30.43 10.60 -6.23
CA ALA A 67 30.80 11.93 -5.77
C ALA A 67 30.39 12.22 -4.31
N GLY A 68 29.74 11.27 -3.62
CA GLY A 68 29.27 11.45 -2.25
C GLY A 68 28.06 12.38 -2.13
N ILE A 69 27.34 12.62 -3.23
CA ILE A 69 26.14 13.45 -3.25
C ILE A 69 24.97 12.67 -2.66
N ARG A 70 24.14 13.32 -1.83
CA ARG A 70 22.94 12.68 -1.28
C ARG A 70 21.86 12.56 -2.35
N ILE A 71 21.28 11.38 -2.50
CA ILE A 71 20.29 11.08 -3.54
C ILE A 71 18.95 10.80 -2.87
N TRP A 72 17.93 11.58 -3.22
CA TRP A 72 16.57 11.45 -2.68
C TRP A 72 15.59 11.14 -3.81
N VAL A 73 14.82 10.07 -3.64
CA VAL A 73 13.95 9.53 -4.69
C VAL A 73 12.48 9.46 -4.28
N PRO A 74 11.53 9.37 -5.22
CA PRO A 74 10.13 9.20 -4.89
C PRO A 74 9.90 7.90 -4.10
N PRO A 75 9.11 7.90 -3.01
CA PRO A 75 8.91 6.72 -2.17
C PRO A 75 8.26 5.55 -2.91
N VAL A 76 7.32 5.83 -3.82
CA VAL A 76 6.61 4.81 -4.61
C VAL A 76 7.54 4.15 -5.65
N GLU A 77 8.59 4.83 -6.11
CA GLU A 77 9.46 4.34 -7.19
C GLU A 77 10.85 3.91 -6.73
N ARG A 78 11.09 3.97 -5.42
CA ARG A 78 12.39 3.67 -4.82
C ARG A 78 12.97 2.33 -5.29
N ASP A 79 12.14 1.29 -5.32
CA ASP A 79 12.56 -0.08 -5.67
C ASP A 79 13.03 -0.18 -7.13
N LEU A 80 12.63 0.76 -8.00
CA LEU A 80 13.10 0.86 -9.39
C LEU A 80 14.45 1.58 -9.52
N ILE A 81 15.06 1.99 -8.40
CA ILE A 81 16.35 2.69 -8.33
C ILE A 81 17.33 1.94 -7.41
N ASP A 82 17.00 1.76 -6.12
CA ASP A 82 17.93 1.17 -5.15
C ASP A 82 17.80 -0.36 -5.00
N ALA A 83 16.79 -0.96 -5.65
CA ALA A 83 16.56 -2.40 -5.72
C ALA A 83 16.25 -2.88 -7.15
N VAL A 84 16.64 -2.12 -8.19
CA VAL A 84 16.24 -2.39 -9.58
C VAL A 84 16.76 -3.74 -10.11
N ASP A 85 17.82 -4.29 -9.52
CA ASP A 85 18.33 -5.62 -9.88
C ASP A 85 17.29 -6.70 -9.56
N GLU A 86 16.55 -6.56 -8.45
CA GLU A 86 15.43 -7.45 -8.10
C GLU A 86 14.26 -7.27 -9.06
N HIS A 87 13.97 -6.04 -9.49
CA HIS A 87 13.00 -5.77 -10.54
C HIS A 87 13.36 -6.54 -11.81
N TRP A 88 14.59 -6.41 -12.33
CA TRP A 88 15.03 -7.15 -13.52
C TRP A 88 15.02 -8.66 -13.34
N ARG A 89 15.34 -9.16 -12.15
CA ARG A 89 15.32 -10.59 -11.82
C ARG A 89 13.90 -11.18 -11.80
N THR A 90 12.90 -10.36 -11.47
CA THR A 90 11.52 -10.83 -11.24
C THR A 90 10.51 -10.36 -12.29
N ARG A 91 10.91 -9.46 -13.19
CA ARG A 91 10.06 -8.94 -14.26
C ARG A 91 9.53 -10.07 -15.16
N PRO A 92 8.20 -10.22 -15.34
CA PRO A 92 7.62 -11.16 -16.29
C PRO A 92 7.92 -10.76 -17.75
N PHE A 93 8.11 -11.73 -18.65
CA PHE A 93 8.34 -11.48 -20.09
C PHE A 93 7.34 -12.20 -21.01
N ASP A 94 6.92 -13.42 -20.68
CA ASP A 94 6.14 -14.25 -21.61
C ASP A 94 4.64 -13.96 -21.57
N ASN A 95 4.09 -13.71 -20.38
CA ASN A 95 2.67 -13.40 -20.16
C ASN A 95 2.54 -12.11 -19.35
N ASP A 96 2.74 -10.98 -20.03
CA ASP A 96 2.84 -9.64 -19.45
C ASP A 96 1.66 -8.76 -19.88
N TYR A 97 0.86 -8.34 -18.90
CA TYR A 97 -0.21 -7.35 -19.05
C TYR A 97 0.11 -6.05 -18.30
N ASP A 98 1.32 -5.95 -17.74
CA ASP A 98 1.82 -4.72 -17.15
C ASP A 98 2.42 -3.85 -18.25
N VAL A 99 1.67 -2.83 -18.64
CA VAL A 99 2.04 -1.91 -19.73
C VAL A 99 2.76 -0.66 -19.23
N ARG A 100 3.05 -0.59 -17.94
CA ARG A 100 3.85 0.50 -17.37
C ARG A 100 5.23 0.55 -18.03
N GLN A 101 5.82 1.73 -18.06
CA GLN A 101 7.15 1.94 -18.62
C GLN A 101 8.28 1.58 -17.65
N ASP A 102 8.08 0.57 -16.79
CA ASP A 102 9.07 0.07 -15.82
C ASP A 102 10.37 -0.40 -16.47
N ARG A 103 10.32 -0.84 -17.74
CA ARG A 103 11.49 -1.18 -18.56
C ARG A 103 12.46 0.00 -18.76
N TYR A 104 11.99 1.23 -18.56
CA TYR A 104 12.82 2.44 -18.57
C TYR A 104 13.47 2.68 -17.21
N SER A 105 13.41 1.78 -16.23
CA SER A 105 14.18 1.88 -14.98
C SER A 105 15.69 1.78 -15.20
N LEU A 106 16.50 2.06 -14.17
CA LEU A 106 17.96 1.88 -14.21
C LEU A 106 18.37 0.46 -14.58
N LEU A 107 19.54 0.29 -15.21
CA LEU A 107 20.07 -1.05 -15.53
C LEU A 107 20.69 -1.76 -14.33
N HIS A 108 21.22 -0.99 -13.38
CA HIS A 108 21.84 -1.49 -12.16
C HIS A 108 21.43 -0.59 -11.00
N GLN A 109 21.24 -1.20 -9.83
CA GLN A 109 20.80 -0.46 -8.65
C GLN A 109 21.84 0.57 -8.20
N VAL A 110 21.38 1.73 -7.75
CA VAL A 110 22.22 2.79 -7.19
C VAL A 110 21.80 3.03 -5.74
N PRO A 111 22.73 3.00 -4.76
CA PRO A 111 22.39 3.32 -3.39
C PRO A 111 21.88 4.76 -3.27
N VAL A 112 20.72 4.92 -2.64
CA VAL A 112 20.11 6.23 -2.38
C VAL A 112 20.24 6.60 -0.90
N THR A 113 20.16 7.89 -0.60
CA THR A 113 20.15 8.40 0.79
C THR A 113 18.80 8.14 1.47
N GLY A 114 17.70 8.25 0.72
CA GLY A 114 16.37 8.04 1.24
C GLY A 114 15.30 8.48 0.25
N THR A 115 14.07 8.63 0.75
CA THR A 115 12.93 9.09 -0.04
C THR A 115 12.63 10.56 0.24
N VAL A 116 12.00 11.24 -0.72
CA VAL A 116 11.51 12.60 -0.51
C VAL A 116 10.22 12.61 0.32
N ALA A 117 10.03 13.68 1.10
CA ALA A 117 8.95 13.79 2.07
C ALA A 117 7.66 14.35 1.43
N GLU A 118 6.90 13.49 0.74
CA GLU A 118 5.63 13.87 0.09
C GLU A 118 4.69 14.67 1.04
N TYR A 119 4.02 15.68 0.49
CA TYR A 119 3.14 16.66 1.15
C TYR A 119 3.81 17.60 2.17
N ARG A 120 5.10 17.45 2.42
CA ARG A 120 5.84 18.20 3.44
C ARG A 120 6.96 19.02 2.83
N THR A 121 7.40 20.00 3.60
CA THR A 121 8.62 20.77 3.32
C THR A 121 9.77 20.15 4.09
N ALA A 122 10.87 19.87 3.40
CA ALA A 122 12.10 19.37 3.99
C ALA A 122 13.29 20.19 3.51
N ARG A 123 14.37 20.18 4.30
CA ARG A 123 15.58 20.94 3.98
C ARG A 123 16.59 20.08 3.23
N TYR A 124 16.94 20.51 2.03
CA TYR A 124 17.97 19.91 1.19
C TYR A 124 19.02 20.98 0.88
N GLY A 125 20.29 20.72 1.20
CA GLY A 125 21.33 21.74 1.21
C GLY A 125 20.89 23.02 1.96
N ALA A 126 20.86 24.13 1.22
CA ALA A 126 20.43 25.43 1.72
C ALA A 126 18.93 25.74 1.55
N PHE A 127 18.17 24.87 0.88
CA PHE A 127 16.82 25.13 0.42
C PHE A 127 15.78 24.36 1.23
N ASP A 128 14.68 25.04 1.58
CA ASP A 128 13.48 24.40 2.09
C ASP A 128 12.56 24.14 0.89
N ILE A 129 12.36 22.85 0.56
CA ILE A 129 11.66 22.41 -0.65
C ILE A 129 10.43 21.61 -0.25
N ARG A 130 9.27 21.98 -0.82
CA ARG A 130 8.01 21.24 -0.66
C ARG A 130 7.92 20.15 -1.72
N THR A 131 7.77 18.90 -1.31
CA THR A 131 7.52 17.78 -2.24
C THR A 131 6.02 17.61 -2.45
N VAL A 132 5.60 17.53 -3.71
CA VAL A 132 4.20 17.39 -4.11
C VAL A 132 4.04 16.12 -4.94
N PRO A 133 3.17 15.18 -4.53
CA PRO A 133 2.75 14.07 -5.37
C PRO A 133 2.14 14.57 -6.67
N LEU A 134 2.71 14.17 -7.81
CA LEU A 134 2.22 14.53 -9.14
C LEU A 134 2.13 13.27 -10.02
N PRO A 135 1.35 12.24 -9.61
CA PRO A 135 1.16 11.05 -10.44
C PRO A 135 0.60 11.43 -11.82
N GLY A 136 1.09 10.77 -12.86
CA GLY A 136 0.64 11.01 -14.23
C GLY A 136 1.55 10.33 -15.25
N HIS A 137 2.74 10.91 -15.46
CA HIS A 137 3.76 10.31 -16.31
C HIS A 137 4.23 8.96 -15.77
N THR A 138 4.41 8.85 -14.46
CA THR A 138 4.53 7.57 -13.77
C THR A 138 3.57 7.54 -12.58
N VAL A 139 3.32 6.34 -12.04
CA VAL A 139 2.49 6.18 -10.84
C VAL A 139 3.09 6.99 -9.69
N GLY A 140 4.40 6.88 -9.44
CA GLY A 140 5.05 7.48 -8.27
C GLY A 140 5.66 8.86 -8.48
N SER A 141 5.41 9.52 -9.61
CA SER A 141 5.98 10.84 -9.93
C SER A 141 5.69 11.89 -8.85
N VAL A 142 6.68 12.73 -8.58
CA VAL A 142 6.60 13.89 -7.67
C VAL A 142 7.15 15.14 -8.33
N GLY A 143 6.75 16.30 -7.82
CA GLY A 143 7.36 17.59 -8.12
C GLY A 143 7.86 18.30 -6.87
N TYR A 144 8.58 19.39 -7.10
CA TYR A 144 9.24 20.16 -6.05
C TYR A 144 8.89 21.64 -6.17
N LEU A 145 8.40 22.25 -5.09
CA LEU A 145 8.18 23.70 -5.02
C LEU A 145 9.24 24.37 -4.14
N VAL A 146 9.77 25.47 -4.64
CA VAL A 146 10.73 26.32 -3.93
C VAL A 146 10.41 27.80 -4.20
N ASP A 147 10.46 28.62 -3.15
CA ASP A 147 10.35 30.08 -3.28
C ASP A 147 11.77 30.65 -3.45
N LEU A 148 12.08 31.19 -4.64
CA LEU A 148 13.40 31.71 -5.00
C LEU A 148 13.29 33.01 -5.81
N GLY A 149 14.04 34.04 -5.41
CA GLY A 149 14.05 35.33 -6.12
C GLY A 149 12.67 36.01 -6.17
N GLY A 150 11.87 35.85 -5.11
CA GLY A 150 10.51 36.38 -5.02
C GLY A 150 9.47 35.66 -5.90
N ARG A 151 9.82 34.51 -6.46
CA ARG A 151 8.94 33.67 -7.28
C ARG A 151 8.85 32.26 -6.74
N ARG A 152 7.67 31.65 -6.86
CA ARG A 152 7.42 30.24 -6.59
C ARG A 152 7.70 29.41 -7.83
N LEU A 153 8.79 28.66 -7.80
CA LEU A 153 9.19 27.77 -8.87
C LEU A 153 8.68 26.36 -8.58
N ALA A 154 8.09 25.69 -9.57
CA ALA A 154 7.69 24.29 -9.49
C ALA A 154 8.47 23.45 -10.50
N PHE A 155 9.25 22.48 -10.03
CA PHE A 155 9.90 21.48 -10.87
C PHE A 155 8.97 20.28 -11.00
N THR A 156 8.41 20.07 -12.19
CA THR A 156 7.20 19.26 -12.37
C THR A 156 7.46 17.87 -12.93
N GLY A 157 8.71 17.47 -13.08
CA GLY A 157 9.02 16.23 -13.79
C GLY A 157 8.49 16.30 -15.23
N ASP A 158 7.94 15.18 -15.69
CA ASP A 158 7.26 15.07 -16.99
C ASP A 158 5.72 15.20 -16.89
N LEU A 159 5.18 15.77 -15.80
CA LEU A 159 3.73 16.03 -15.65
C LEU A 159 3.19 16.87 -16.82
N ILE A 160 3.95 17.90 -17.22
CA ILE A 160 3.64 18.80 -18.32
C ILE A 160 4.93 19.11 -19.06
N HIS A 161 4.98 18.91 -20.37
CA HIS A 161 6.15 19.25 -21.20
C HIS A 161 6.20 20.76 -21.53
N GLY A 162 5.03 21.41 -21.51
CA GLY A 162 4.86 22.82 -21.86
C GLY A 162 3.84 23.02 -22.98
N GLU A 163 3.26 24.22 -23.05
CA GLU A 163 2.27 24.64 -24.05
C GLU A 163 1.06 23.69 -24.25
N GLY A 164 0.61 23.00 -23.20
CA GLY A 164 -0.55 22.10 -23.31
C GLY A 164 -0.23 20.69 -23.80
N ARG A 165 1.01 20.22 -23.59
CA ARG A 165 1.53 18.91 -24.03
C ARG A 165 2.13 18.12 -22.85
N VAL A 166 2.20 16.80 -23.01
CA VAL A 166 2.94 15.86 -22.14
C VAL A 166 4.14 15.28 -22.88
N TRP A 167 5.14 14.77 -22.16
CA TRP A 167 6.33 14.16 -22.75
C TRP A 167 6.03 12.83 -23.44
N SER A 168 5.28 11.93 -22.78
CA SER A 168 4.98 10.59 -23.28
C SER A 168 3.55 10.18 -22.90
N LEU A 169 2.66 10.09 -23.87
CA LEU A 169 1.32 9.50 -23.64
C LEU A 169 1.41 8.01 -23.27
N ALA A 170 2.41 7.30 -23.81
CA ALA A 170 2.61 5.88 -23.50
C ALA A 170 3.00 5.65 -22.03
N ALA A 171 3.66 6.62 -21.37
CA ALA A 171 3.99 6.53 -19.95
C ALA A 171 2.74 6.67 -19.04
N THR A 172 1.72 7.38 -19.52
CA THR A 172 0.44 7.54 -18.81
C THR A 172 -0.48 6.31 -18.87
N GLN A 173 -0.11 5.27 -19.63
CA GLN A 173 -0.86 4.02 -19.70
C GLN A 173 -0.34 3.05 -18.63
N TRP A 174 -1.13 2.81 -17.58
CA TRP A 174 -0.66 2.05 -16.42
C TRP A 174 -1.22 0.63 -16.34
N ALA A 175 -2.41 0.38 -16.90
CA ALA A 175 -2.92 -0.97 -17.05
C ALA A 175 -3.34 -1.27 -18.50
N TYR A 176 -3.38 -2.56 -18.81
CA TYR A 176 -3.89 -3.02 -20.10
C TYR A 176 -5.40 -2.80 -20.16
N THR A 177 -5.92 -2.42 -21.33
CA THR A 177 -7.34 -2.10 -21.48
C THR A 177 -8.25 -3.28 -21.09
N GLY A 178 -9.28 -3.00 -20.29
CA GLY A 178 -10.29 -3.98 -19.89
C GLY A 178 -10.11 -4.60 -18.49
N PHE A 179 -8.98 -4.34 -17.80
CA PHE A 179 -8.77 -4.82 -16.42
C PHE A 179 -9.73 -4.16 -15.41
N HIS A 180 -10.07 -2.90 -15.62
CA HIS A 180 -11.09 -2.15 -14.89
C HIS A 180 -11.64 -1.02 -15.77
N GLU A 181 -12.63 -0.27 -15.29
CA GLU A 181 -13.33 0.75 -16.09
C GLU A 181 -12.40 1.80 -16.71
N ASN A 182 -11.38 2.22 -15.97
CA ASN A 182 -10.42 3.25 -16.40
C ASN A 182 -9.16 2.69 -17.07
N ALA A 183 -9.12 1.40 -17.39
CA ALA A 183 -7.87 0.72 -17.68
C ALA A 183 -7.18 1.25 -18.97
N GLY A 184 -5.95 1.73 -18.81
CA GLY A 184 -5.14 2.37 -19.83
C GLY A 184 -5.31 3.90 -19.94
N MET A 185 -6.10 4.53 -19.07
CA MET A 185 -6.33 5.98 -19.00
C MET A 185 -6.06 6.55 -17.59
N GLU A 186 -5.54 5.74 -16.68
CA GLU A 186 -5.33 6.07 -15.26
C GLU A 186 -4.35 7.23 -15.10
N GLY A 187 -3.23 7.20 -15.82
CA GLY A 187 -2.22 8.26 -15.78
C GLY A 187 -2.66 9.53 -16.48
N VAL A 188 -3.54 9.44 -17.49
CA VAL A 188 -4.15 10.61 -18.12
C VAL A 188 -5.05 11.33 -17.11
N ALA A 189 -5.92 10.59 -16.43
CA ALA A 189 -6.78 11.14 -15.39
C ALA A 189 -5.96 11.66 -14.20
N ALA A 190 -4.94 10.94 -13.76
CA ALA A 190 -4.05 11.39 -12.70
C ALA A 190 -3.30 12.67 -13.07
N THR A 191 -2.89 12.83 -14.34
CA THR A 191 -2.29 14.08 -14.84
C THR A 191 -3.24 15.25 -14.70
N VAL A 192 -4.54 15.07 -15.04
CA VAL A 192 -5.56 16.11 -14.85
C VAL A 192 -5.67 16.53 -13.38
N LEU A 193 -5.75 15.55 -12.46
CA LEU A 193 -5.84 15.80 -11.02
C LEU A 193 -4.58 16.49 -10.47
N SER A 194 -3.40 15.97 -10.82
CA SER A 194 -2.10 16.52 -10.42
C SER A 194 -1.92 17.96 -10.91
N CYS A 195 -2.37 18.27 -12.13
CA CYS A 195 -2.36 19.64 -12.64
C CYS A 195 -3.29 20.56 -11.82
N ALA A 196 -4.50 20.11 -11.47
CA ALA A 196 -5.42 20.90 -10.65
C ALA A 196 -4.82 21.19 -9.26
N GLN A 197 -4.33 20.14 -8.58
CA GLN A 197 -3.70 20.27 -7.27
C GLN A 197 -2.43 21.14 -7.29
N LEU A 198 -1.64 21.07 -8.38
CA LEU A 198 -0.47 21.93 -8.55
C LEU A 198 -0.86 23.41 -8.69
N LEU A 199 -1.94 23.73 -9.42
CA LEU A 199 -2.42 25.11 -9.56
C LEU A 199 -2.94 25.70 -8.25
N ASP A 200 -3.52 24.88 -7.36
CA ASP A 200 -3.94 25.33 -6.01
C ASP A 200 -2.75 25.82 -5.16
N LEU A 201 -1.53 25.41 -5.49
CA LEU A 201 -0.29 25.87 -4.83
C LEU A 201 0.26 27.18 -5.44
N ALA A 202 -0.39 27.71 -6.48
CA ALA A 202 -0.09 28.95 -7.17
C ALA A 202 1.39 29.12 -7.58
N PRO A 203 1.99 28.20 -8.34
CA PRO A 203 3.34 28.39 -8.86
C PRO A 203 3.37 29.52 -9.91
N ASP A 204 4.45 30.31 -9.92
CA ASP A 204 4.67 31.36 -10.91
C ASP A 204 5.21 30.79 -12.22
N VAL A 205 6.07 29.76 -12.13
CA VAL A 205 6.73 29.14 -13.29
C VAL A 205 6.81 27.63 -13.08
N LEU A 206 6.48 26.86 -14.11
CA LEU A 206 6.73 25.42 -14.14
C LEU A 206 8.02 25.11 -14.92
N HIS A 207 8.82 24.23 -14.35
CA HIS A 207 10.11 23.78 -14.84
C HIS A 207 10.06 22.27 -15.10
N PRO A 208 9.69 21.85 -16.32
CA PRO A 208 9.56 20.44 -16.64
C PRO A 208 10.91 19.76 -16.89
N SER A 209 11.00 18.45 -16.73
CA SER A 209 12.22 17.70 -17.07
C SER A 209 12.46 17.71 -18.59
N HIS A 210 11.40 17.82 -19.39
CA HIS A 210 11.50 17.99 -20.83
C HIS A 210 10.64 19.16 -21.31
N GLY A 211 11.22 20.00 -22.16
CA GLY A 211 10.53 21.12 -22.80
C GLY A 211 10.79 22.49 -22.15
N ALA A 212 10.15 23.52 -22.70
CA ALA A 212 10.38 24.89 -22.25
C ALA A 212 9.70 25.18 -20.90
N ALA A 213 10.30 26.07 -20.10
CA ALA A 213 9.68 26.57 -18.88
C ALA A 213 8.32 27.23 -19.19
N VAL A 214 7.32 26.95 -18.36
CA VAL A 214 5.96 27.46 -18.51
C VAL A 214 5.79 28.70 -17.64
N THR A 215 5.68 29.87 -18.27
CA THR A 215 5.57 31.18 -17.59
C THR A 215 4.14 31.63 -17.33
N ASP A 216 3.15 30.93 -17.88
CA ASP A 216 1.73 31.08 -17.57
C ASP A 216 1.14 29.69 -17.26
N PRO A 217 1.33 29.20 -16.01
CA PRO A 217 0.88 27.87 -15.62
C PRO A 217 -0.63 27.65 -15.81
N PRO A 218 -1.54 28.57 -15.39
CA PRO A 218 -2.97 28.39 -15.59
C PRO A 218 -3.35 28.21 -17.06
N ALA A 219 -2.82 29.03 -17.98
CA ALA A 219 -3.16 28.93 -19.38
C ALA A 219 -2.61 27.64 -20.03
N ALA A 220 -1.41 27.21 -19.66
CA ALA A 220 -0.83 25.97 -20.18
C ALA A 220 -1.57 24.73 -19.69
N VAL A 221 -1.91 24.68 -18.40
CA VAL A 221 -2.71 23.60 -17.81
C VAL A 221 -4.12 23.57 -18.41
N ALA A 222 -4.77 24.72 -18.60
CA ALA A 222 -6.08 24.77 -19.24
C ALA A 222 -6.07 24.16 -20.65
N ARG A 223 -5.04 24.45 -21.46
CA ARG A 223 -4.85 23.83 -22.78
C ARG A 223 -4.61 22.33 -22.70
N LEU A 224 -3.74 21.90 -21.77
CA LEU A 224 -3.47 20.48 -21.58
C LEU A 224 -4.75 19.72 -21.19
N ARG A 225 -5.49 20.27 -20.23
CA ARG A 225 -6.73 19.67 -19.70
C ARG A 225 -7.75 19.41 -20.80
N VAL A 226 -7.92 20.34 -21.74
CA VAL A 226 -8.82 20.15 -22.89
C VAL A 226 -8.42 18.91 -23.71
N HIS A 227 -7.15 18.79 -24.08
CA HIS A 227 -6.69 17.63 -24.86
C HIS A 227 -6.77 16.31 -24.09
N LEU A 228 -6.40 16.31 -22.81
CA LEU A 228 -6.47 15.10 -21.98
C LEU A 228 -7.91 14.68 -21.72
N GLN A 229 -8.82 15.62 -21.51
CA GLN A 229 -10.25 15.33 -21.35
C GLN A 229 -10.84 14.72 -22.63
N GLU A 230 -10.51 15.28 -23.80
CA GLU A 230 -10.93 14.70 -25.08
C GLU A 230 -10.38 13.29 -25.27
N LEU A 231 -9.12 13.04 -24.89
CA LEU A 231 -8.52 11.71 -24.93
C LEU A 231 -9.22 10.73 -23.98
N LEU A 232 -9.51 11.14 -22.73
CA LEU A 232 -10.26 10.34 -21.76
C LEU A 232 -11.63 9.96 -22.31
N ASP A 233 -12.38 10.92 -22.80
CA ASP A 233 -13.73 10.72 -23.31
C ASP A 233 -13.74 9.84 -24.56
N SER A 234 -12.72 9.94 -25.42
CA SER A 234 -12.58 9.09 -26.63
C SER A 234 -12.46 7.59 -26.31
N ARG A 235 -12.08 7.24 -25.09
CA ARG A 235 -11.87 5.86 -24.62
C ARG A 235 -13.01 5.34 -23.74
N ARG A 236 -14.07 6.12 -23.54
CA ARG A 236 -15.21 5.76 -22.69
C ARG A 236 -16.52 5.80 -23.45
N ARG A 237 -17.49 5.03 -22.95
CA ARG A 237 -18.89 5.13 -23.40
C ARG A 237 -19.59 6.36 -22.84
N THR A 238 -19.26 6.71 -21.60
CA THR A 238 -19.79 7.87 -20.89
C THR A 238 -18.62 8.78 -20.53
N PRO A 239 -18.71 10.09 -20.84
CA PRO A 239 -17.70 11.05 -20.43
C PRO A 239 -17.43 10.97 -18.93
N TRP A 240 -16.19 11.15 -18.53
CA TRP A 240 -15.79 11.12 -17.12
C TRP A 240 -15.08 12.40 -16.76
N ASN A 241 -15.49 13.01 -15.66
CA ASN A 241 -14.80 14.16 -15.07
C ASN A 241 -13.98 13.68 -13.87
N PRO A 242 -12.64 13.51 -13.99
CA PRO A 242 -11.81 13.13 -12.87
C PRO A 242 -11.83 14.15 -11.73
N GLU A 243 -11.94 15.45 -12.02
CA GLU A 243 -11.85 16.52 -11.02
C GLU A 243 -12.94 16.42 -9.93
N ARG A 244 -14.05 15.70 -10.19
CA ARG A 244 -15.05 15.39 -9.17
C ARG A 244 -14.46 14.67 -7.96
N LEU A 245 -13.42 13.86 -8.17
CA LEU A 245 -12.70 13.16 -7.11
C LEU A 245 -12.04 14.14 -6.11
N LEU A 246 -11.67 15.36 -6.53
CA LEU A 246 -11.12 16.40 -5.65
C LEU A 246 -12.22 17.26 -5.01
N GLY A 247 -13.32 17.46 -5.74
CA GLY A 247 -14.42 18.33 -5.33
C GLY A 247 -15.35 17.71 -4.29
N GLU A 248 -15.70 16.43 -4.44
CA GLU A 248 -16.73 15.76 -3.63
C GLU A 248 -16.28 14.36 -3.15
N PRO A 249 -15.10 14.20 -2.50
CA PRO A 249 -14.63 12.86 -2.16
C PRO A 249 -15.45 12.17 -1.07
N TRP A 250 -16.09 12.94 -0.18
CA TRP A 250 -16.86 12.42 0.95
C TRP A 250 -18.36 12.54 0.70
N ALA A 251 -19.04 11.39 0.67
CA ALA A 251 -20.49 11.30 0.61
C ALA A 251 -21.06 11.13 2.03
N PRO A 252 -22.08 11.91 2.43
CA PRO A 252 -22.72 11.73 3.73
C PRO A 252 -23.47 10.40 3.80
N VAL A 253 -23.25 9.65 4.87
CA VAL A 253 -24.04 8.47 5.26
C VAL A 253 -25.06 8.87 6.31
N THR A 254 -24.58 9.62 7.32
CA THR A 254 -25.38 10.38 8.29
C THR A 254 -24.76 11.78 8.42
N GLU A 255 -25.16 12.57 9.42
CA GLU A 255 -24.58 13.90 9.66
C GLU A 255 -23.10 13.80 10.09
N HIS A 256 -22.78 12.85 10.97
CA HIS A 256 -21.44 12.65 11.53
C HIS A 256 -20.71 11.40 10.99
N LEU A 257 -21.27 10.72 9.98
CA LEU A 257 -20.61 9.60 9.30
C LEU A 257 -20.54 9.86 7.80
N LEU A 258 -19.32 9.94 7.28
CA LEU A 258 -19.05 10.14 5.86
C LEU A 258 -18.37 8.91 5.26
N ARG A 259 -18.59 8.70 3.96
CA ARG A 259 -17.94 7.65 3.17
C ARG A 259 -17.07 8.27 2.08
N ASN A 260 -15.79 7.89 2.03
CA ASN A 260 -14.91 8.22 0.92
C ASN A 260 -15.34 7.43 -0.33
N THR A 261 -15.55 8.14 -1.43
CA THR A 261 -16.01 7.58 -2.72
C THR A 261 -14.93 7.59 -3.79
N THR A 262 -13.72 7.98 -3.43
CA THR A 262 -12.58 8.13 -4.34
C THR A 262 -11.47 7.12 -4.07
N SER A 263 -11.65 6.28 -3.05
CA SER A 263 -10.74 5.21 -2.69
C SER A 263 -11.15 3.87 -3.31
N MET A 264 -10.19 2.95 -3.49
CA MET A 264 -10.48 1.60 -4.02
C MET A 264 -11.37 0.80 -3.06
N ALA A 265 -10.98 0.74 -1.78
CA ALA A 265 -11.86 0.37 -0.69
C ALA A 265 -12.39 1.64 0.00
N ASN A 266 -13.70 1.73 0.22
CA ASN A 266 -14.37 2.75 1.00
C ASN A 266 -13.69 2.92 2.36
N SER A 267 -13.28 4.15 2.65
CA SER A 267 -12.93 4.60 3.99
C SER A 267 -14.11 5.35 4.59
N TYR A 268 -14.29 5.28 5.90
CA TYR A 268 -15.35 6.03 6.59
C TYR A 268 -14.78 7.01 7.59
N ALA A 269 -15.25 8.25 7.57
CA ALA A 269 -14.89 9.27 8.55
C ALA A 269 -16.03 9.46 9.55
N LEU A 270 -15.76 9.18 10.82
CA LEU A 270 -16.62 9.51 11.95
C LEU A 270 -16.21 10.87 12.49
N LEU A 271 -17.10 11.85 12.41
CA LEU A 271 -16.86 13.23 12.79
C LEU A 271 -17.17 13.44 14.27
N SER A 272 -16.34 14.21 14.98
CA SER A 272 -16.58 14.61 16.36
C SER A 272 -16.93 16.09 16.44
N ASP A 273 -17.78 16.45 17.41
CA ASP A 273 -18.09 17.84 17.79
C ASP A 273 -16.83 18.65 18.16
N SER A 274 -15.72 17.97 18.45
CA SER A 274 -14.42 18.58 18.72
C SER A 274 -13.70 19.13 17.49
N GLY A 275 -14.24 18.96 16.28
CA GLY A 275 -13.58 19.36 15.02
C GLY A 275 -12.51 18.36 14.56
N THR A 276 -12.58 17.10 15.02
CA THR A 276 -11.66 16.02 14.61
C THR A 276 -12.41 14.87 13.96
N ALA A 277 -11.68 14.01 13.25
CA ALA A 277 -12.25 12.80 12.65
C ALA A 277 -11.47 11.54 13.04
N LEU A 278 -12.18 10.42 13.11
CA LEU A 278 -11.64 9.06 13.16
C LEU A 278 -11.95 8.36 11.84
N LEU A 279 -10.97 7.67 11.27
CA LEU A 279 -11.14 6.89 10.06
C LEU A 279 -11.27 5.40 10.36
N PHE A 280 -12.22 4.74 9.71
CA PHE A 280 -12.23 3.29 9.52
C PHE A 280 -11.68 2.99 8.13
N ASP A 281 -10.53 2.34 8.09
CA ASP A 281 -9.70 2.11 6.90
C ASP A 281 -9.26 3.38 6.17
N PHE A 282 -8.14 3.29 5.46
CA PHE A 282 -7.58 4.32 4.58
C PHE A 282 -6.44 3.74 3.73
N GLY A 283 -6.78 3.17 2.58
CA GLY A 283 -5.80 2.62 1.63
C GLY A 283 -5.59 3.50 0.40
N PHE A 284 -5.98 3.01 -0.78
CA PHE A 284 -5.73 3.68 -2.06
C PHE A 284 -6.72 4.82 -2.33
N ASP A 285 -6.56 5.96 -1.64
CA ASP A 285 -7.33 7.18 -1.86
C ASP A 285 -7.02 7.86 -3.20
N LEU A 286 -8.01 8.60 -3.74
CA LEU A 286 -7.95 9.30 -5.02
C LEU A 286 -7.51 8.40 -6.19
N THR A 287 -8.04 7.18 -6.26
CA THR A 287 -7.69 6.23 -7.31
C THR A 287 -8.31 6.61 -8.66
N THR A 288 -7.48 6.68 -9.70
CA THR A 288 -7.93 6.79 -11.09
C THR A 288 -8.02 5.43 -11.78
N GLY A 289 -7.85 4.34 -11.03
CA GLY A 289 -7.62 2.99 -11.53
C GLY A 289 -6.31 2.42 -10.99
N LEU A 290 -6.23 1.10 -10.83
CA LEU A 290 -5.03 0.45 -10.33
C LEU A 290 -4.09 0.13 -11.49
N ALA A 291 -2.84 0.58 -11.36
CA ALA A 291 -1.80 0.21 -12.30
C ALA A 291 -1.57 -1.31 -12.33
N GLY A 292 -1.11 -1.81 -13.47
CA GLY A 292 -0.69 -3.20 -13.64
C GLY A 292 0.38 -3.59 -12.64
N GLY A 293 0.43 -4.88 -12.30
CA GLY A 293 1.37 -5.39 -11.30
C GLY A 293 0.88 -5.27 -9.85
N HIS A 294 1.71 -5.73 -8.92
CA HIS A 294 1.45 -5.75 -7.47
C HIS A 294 2.71 -5.35 -6.67
N ASP A 295 3.72 -4.81 -7.32
CA ASP A 295 4.91 -4.26 -6.67
C ASP A 295 4.67 -2.82 -6.22
N ARG A 296 5.56 -2.29 -5.37
CA ARG A 296 5.43 -0.96 -4.78
C ARG A 296 5.17 0.15 -5.80
N SER A 297 5.83 0.10 -6.96
CA SER A 297 5.70 1.13 -7.99
C SER A 297 4.33 1.12 -8.70
N SER A 298 3.48 0.14 -8.40
CA SER A 298 2.11 0.02 -8.94
C SER A 298 1.03 0.46 -7.94
N ARG A 299 1.41 0.86 -6.72
CA ARG A 299 0.48 1.16 -5.63
C ARG A 299 0.77 2.52 -5.01
N ARG A 300 -0.20 3.43 -5.06
CA ARG A 300 -0.06 4.82 -4.58
C ARG A 300 -1.26 5.25 -3.74
N PRO A 301 -1.10 5.37 -2.41
CA PRO A 301 -2.02 6.12 -1.58
C PRO A 301 -1.79 7.62 -1.76
N LEU A 302 -2.86 8.41 -1.69
CA LEU A 302 -2.85 9.88 -1.74
C LEU A 302 -3.63 10.46 -0.54
N LEU A 303 -3.60 11.79 -0.35
CA LEU A 303 -4.27 12.47 0.78
C LEU A 303 -5.28 13.53 0.35
N ALA A 304 -5.64 13.60 -0.93
CA ALA A 304 -6.49 14.69 -1.43
C ALA A 304 -7.86 14.72 -0.74
N SER A 305 -8.43 13.55 -0.39
CA SER A 305 -9.69 13.49 0.34
C SER A 305 -9.59 14.09 1.76
N ILE A 306 -8.42 14.04 2.41
CA ILE A 306 -8.25 14.56 3.77
C ILE A 306 -8.36 16.09 3.80
N GLU A 307 -7.80 16.77 2.79
CA GLU A 307 -7.95 18.23 2.67
C GLU A 307 -9.41 18.64 2.45
N ALA A 308 -10.20 17.80 1.77
CA ALA A 308 -11.64 18.03 1.60
C ALA A 308 -12.42 17.89 2.92
N LEU A 309 -12.04 17.00 3.85
CA LEU A 309 -12.65 16.96 5.19
C LEU A 309 -12.51 18.31 5.91
N ARG A 310 -11.34 18.94 5.80
CA ARG A 310 -11.11 20.25 6.39
C ARG A 310 -11.92 21.34 5.71
N ARG A 311 -11.90 21.37 4.37
CA ARG A 311 -12.57 22.37 3.54
C ARG A 311 -14.09 22.34 3.73
N ASP A 312 -14.69 21.15 3.72
CA ASP A 312 -16.14 20.98 3.56
C ASP A 312 -16.84 20.57 4.87
N HIS A 313 -16.11 19.98 5.83
CA HIS A 313 -16.68 19.43 7.05
C HIS A 313 -16.06 19.98 8.35
N GLY A 314 -15.20 21.00 8.25
CA GLY A 314 -14.61 21.65 9.43
C GLY A 314 -13.70 20.76 10.27
N VAL A 315 -13.17 19.69 9.69
CA VAL A 315 -12.24 18.77 10.36
C VAL A 315 -10.84 19.38 10.37
N ASP A 316 -10.35 19.77 11.54
CA ASP A 316 -9.00 20.32 11.70
C ASP A 316 -7.92 19.25 11.54
N ARG A 317 -8.22 18.01 11.97
CA ARG A 317 -7.30 16.87 11.89
C ARG A 317 -8.03 15.53 11.93
N VAL A 318 -7.51 14.57 11.17
CA VAL A 318 -7.78 13.15 11.37
C VAL A 318 -6.92 12.64 12.53
N GLU A 319 -7.54 12.39 13.68
CA GLU A 319 -6.83 12.02 14.90
C GLU A 319 -6.45 10.54 14.96
N VAL A 320 -7.34 9.66 14.50
CA VAL A 320 -7.18 8.20 14.61
C VAL A 320 -7.55 7.54 13.29
N ALA A 321 -6.81 6.49 12.91
CA ALA A 321 -7.20 5.53 11.89
C ALA A 321 -7.24 4.11 12.48
N LEU A 322 -8.33 3.38 12.21
CA LEU A 322 -8.60 2.01 12.64
C LEU A 322 -8.62 1.09 11.40
N PRO A 323 -7.79 0.05 11.31
CA PRO A 323 -7.91 -0.96 10.25
C PRO A 323 -9.00 -1.96 10.61
N THR A 324 -9.89 -2.28 9.67
CA THR A 324 -10.77 -3.45 9.76
C THR A 324 -9.97 -4.73 9.56
N HIS A 325 -8.94 -4.71 8.70
CA HIS A 325 -7.98 -5.79 8.49
C HIS A 325 -6.70 -5.26 7.80
N TYR A 326 -5.73 -6.14 7.50
CA TYR A 326 -4.39 -5.75 7.06
C TYR A 326 -4.21 -5.56 5.55
N HIS A 327 -5.24 -5.80 4.72
CA HIS A 327 -5.08 -5.74 3.27
C HIS A 327 -4.69 -4.34 2.81
N ASP A 328 -3.87 -4.28 1.77
CA ASP A 328 -3.21 -3.07 1.28
C ASP A 328 -4.19 -1.95 0.92
N ASP A 329 -5.31 -2.29 0.31
CA ASP A 329 -6.38 -1.36 -0.05
C ASP A 329 -7.15 -0.77 1.15
N HIS A 330 -6.94 -1.29 2.36
CA HIS A 330 -7.48 -0.76 3.61
C HIS A 330 -6.44 0.01 4.44
N VAL A 331 -5.14 -0.24 4.26
CA VAL A 331 -4.09 0.29 5.17
C VAL A 331 -2.97 1.06 4.48
N ALA A 332 -2.86 1.03 3.15
CA ALA A 332 -1.75 1.63 2.40
C ALA A 332 -1.49 3.11 2.74
N GLY A 333 -2.54 3.88 3.03
CA GLY A 333 -2.42 5.30 3.35
C GLY A 333 -2.08 5.62 4.81
N PHE A 334 -1.98 4.63 5.70
CA PHE A 334 -1.79 4.87 7.14
C PHE A 334 -0.46 5.56 7.45
N ASN A 335 0.66 5.09 6.89
CA ASN A 335 1.96 5.74 7.13
C ASN A 335 1.97 7.20 6.64
N LEU A 336 1.29 7.47 5.52
CA LEU A 336 1.18 8.81 4.97
C LEU A 336 0.35 9.72 5.88
N LEU A 337 -0.79 9.25 6.41
CA LEU A 337 -1.58 9.95 7.43
C LEU A 337 -0.75 10.27 8.68
N ARG A 338 0.01 9.28 9.19
CA ARG A 338 0.88 9.45 10.36
C ARG A 338 1.93 10.53 10.13
N GLU A 339 2.62 10.47 8.99
CA GLU A 339 3.73 11.36 8.68
C GLU A 339 3.31 12.79 8.35
N VAL A 340 2.14 12.97 7.72
CA VAL A 340 1.66 14.29 7.25
C VAL A 340 0.74 14.95 8.26
N HIS A 341 -0.18 14.20 8.87
CA HIS A 341 -1.20 14.74 9.77
C HIS A 341 -0.99 14.39 11.24
N GLY A 342 0.00 13.53 11.57
CA GLY A 342 0.21 13.06 12.94
C GLY A 342 -0.92 12.17 13.45
N THR A 343 -1.70 11.57 12.53
CA THR A 343 -2.76 10.61 12.85
C THR A 343 -2.20 9.43 13.62
N GLN A 344 -2.91 8.96 14.65
CA GLN A 344 -2.55 7.75 15.37
C GLN A 344 -3.16 6.52 14.69
N VAL A 345 -2.40 5.44 14.59
CA VAL A 345 -2.94 4.14 14.20
C VAL A 345 -3.32 3.36 15.46
N TRP A 346 -4.60 3.08 15.59
CA TRP A 346 -5.11 2.19 16.62
C TRP A 346 -5.46 0.87 15.95
N SER A 347 -5.06 -0.27 16.53
CA SER A 347 -5.28 -1.56 15.89
C SER A 347 -5.50 -2.67 16.91
N PRO A 348 -6.51 -3.54 16.73
CA PRO A 348 -6.66 -4.76 17.53
C PRO A 348 -5.39 -5.60 17.51
N ASP A 349 -5.07 -6.24 18.64
CA ASP A 349 -3.87 -7.05 18.84
C ASP A 349 -3.55 -8.03 17.70
N HIS A 350 -4.56 -8.72 17.19
CA HIS A 350 -4.44 -9.72 16.14
C HIS A 350 -4.15 -9.11 14.76
N ILE A 351 -4.51 -7.85 14.51
CA ILE A 351 -4.17 -7.13 13.27
C ILE A 351 -2.80 -6.45 13.42
N ALA A 352 -2.53 -5.93 14.62
CA ALA A 352 -1.33 -5.14 14.91
C ALA A 352 -0.03 -5.87 14.59
N ASP A 353 0.09 -7.17 14.89
CA ASP A 353 1.30 -7.95 14.54
C ASP A 353 1.56 -7.95 13.02
N VAL A 354 0.52 -8.17 12.22
CA VAL A 354 0.61 -8.27 10.76
C VAL A 354 1.04 -6.95 10.13
N ILE A 355 0.42 -5.84 10.52
CA ILE A 355 0.75 -4.53 9.93
C ILE A 355 2.06 -3.95 10.48
N ASN A 356 2.45 -4.25 11.72
CA ASN A 356 3.75 -3.83 12.27
C ASN A 356 4.93 -4.58 11.64
N ALA A 357 4.73 -5.81 11.19
CA ALA A 357 5.82 -6.65 10.69
C ALA A 357 5.37 -7.58 9.56
N PRO A 358 4.93 -7.03 8.40
CA PRO A 358 4.32 -7.80 7.32
C PRO A 358 5.26 -8.89 6.76
N THR A 359 6.57 -8.69 6.83
CA THR A 359 7.56 -9.68 6.37
C THR A 359 7.59 -10.96 7.20
N ARG A 360 7.06 -10.95 8.43
CA ARG A 360 6.96 -12.14 9.28
C ARG A 360 5.88 -13.12 8.81
N HIS A 361 5.00 -12.73 7.89
CA HIS A 361 3.85 -13.52 7.47
C HIS A 361 3.92 -13.90 5.97
N ASP A 362 3.36 -15.07 5.63
CA ASP A 362 2.91 -15.40 4.27
C ASP A 362 1.40 -15.25 4.21
N LEU A 363 0.96 -14.04 3.87
CA LEU A 363 -0.44 -13.68 3.70
C LEU A 363 -0.56 -12.88 2.39
N PRO A 364 -1.66 -13.03 1.63
CA PRO A 364 -1.88 -12.23 0.44
C PRO A 364 -2.21 -10.78 0.84
N CYS A 365 -2.04 -9.83 -0.09
CA CYS A 365 -2.41 -8.41 0.08
C CYS A 365 -1.71 -7.67 1.23
N LEU A 366 -0.52 -8.12 1.66
CA LEU A 366 0.29 -7.39 2.65
C LEU A 366 0.80 -6.05 2.09
N TRP A 367 0.69 -4.98 2.87
CA TRP A 367 1.42 -3.74 2.57
C TRP A 367 2.92 -3.93 2.76
N TYR A 368 3.71 -3.22 1.94
CA TYR A 368 5.16 -3.43 1.86
C TYR A 368 5.89 -2.98 3.12
N ASP A 369 5.47 -1.85 3.69
CA ASP A 369 6.13 -1.21 4.82
C ASP A 369 5.45 -1.58 6.14
N PRO A 370 6.22 -1.78 7.21
CA PRO A 370 5.71 -1.72 8.57
C PRO A 370 4.85 -0.47 8.80
N ILE A 371 3.70 -0.66 9.43
CA ILE A 371 2.81 0.40 9.90
C ILE A 371 2.83 0.36 11.43
N PRO A 372 3.58 1.26 12.09
CA PRO A 372 3.63 1.32 13.53
C PRO A 372 2.25 1.60 14.15
N VAL A 373 1.85 0.75 15.10
CA VAL A 373 0.61 0.91 15.86
C VAL A 373 0.86 1.73 17.12
N ASP A 374 0.22 2.90 17.21
CA ASP A 374 0.35 3.83 18.33
C ASP A 374 -0.47 3.37 19.56
N ARG A 375 -1.58 2.63 19.33
CA ARG A 375 -2.38 2.02 20.40
C ARG A 375 -2.89 0.63 19.99
N VAL A 376 -2.46 -0.39 20.75
CA VAL A 376 -3.01 -1.75 20.61
C VAL A 376 -4.34 -1.84 21.35
N LEU A 377 -5.40 -2.21 20.63
CA LEU A 377 -6.75 -2.43 21.16
C LEU A 377 -6.94 -3.89 21.56
N PRO A 378 -7.84 -4.19 22.53
CA PRO A 378 -8.17 -5.56 22.84
C PRO A 378 -8.88 -6.23 21.66
N LYS A 379 -8.77 -7.56 21.57
CA LYS A 379 -9.48 -8.37 20.58
C LYS A 379 -11.00 -8.24 20.66
N GLU A 380 -11.52 -8.10 21.88
CA GLU A 380 -12.94 -7.91 22.20
C GLU A 380 -13.05 -6.81 23.26
N GLY A 381 -13.98 -5.87 23.12
CA GLY A 381 -14.26 -4.89 24.16
C GLY A 381 -14.77 -3.55 23.65
N MET A 382 -14.63 -2.52 24.48
CA MET A 382 -15.06 -1.15 24.18
C MET A 382 -13.89 -0.19 24.32
N VAL A 383 -13.75 0.73 23.38
CA VAL A 383 -12.82 1.86 23.47
C VAL A 383 -13.58 3.16 23.29
N ARG A 384 -13.22 4.18 24.06
CA ARG A 384 -13.79 5.52 23.91
C ARG A 384 -12.90 6.37 23.00
N TRP A 385 -13.52 7.07 22.05
CA TRP A 385 -12.93 8.15 21.27
C TRP A 385 -13.90 9.33 21.30
N HIS A 386 -13.50 10.42 21.98
CA HIS A 386 -14.33 11.58 22.30
C HIS A 386 -15.72 11.20 22.88
N GLU A 387 -16.81 11.54 22.18
CA GLU A 387 -18.19 11.24 22.54
C GLU A 387 -18.63 9.81 22.17
N TYR A 388 -17.84 9.10 21.35
CA TYR A 388 -18.19 7.77 20.84
C TYR A 388 -17.64 6.65 21.71
N GLU A 389 -18.49 5.66 21.95
CA GLU A 389 -18.09 4.33 22.42
C GLU A 389 -18.01 3.40 21.20
N ILE A 390 -16.80 2.90 20.93
CA ILE A 390 -16.48 2.03 19.79
C ILE A 390 -16.23 0.62 20.32
N GLY A 391 -17.13 -0.29 20.00
CA GLY A 391 -16.97 -1.72 20.27
C GLY A 391 -16.00 -2.33 19.28
N VAL A 392 -15.04 -3.12 19.76
CA VAL A 392 -14.04 -3.85 18.97
C VAL A 392 -14.39 -5.33 19.08
N HIS A 393 -14.51 -6.00 17.94
CA HIS A 393 -14.93 -7.41 17.87
C HIS A 393 -14.04 -8.20 16.93
N HIS A 394 -13.65 -9.42 17.31
CA HIS A 394 -12.96 -10.33 16.39
C HIS A 394 -13.94 -10.83 15.33
N LEU A 395 -13.60 -10.62 14.06
CA LEU A 395 -14.47 -10.94 12.94
C LEU A 395 -13.68 -11.76 11.90
N PRO A 396 -13.27 -13.00 12.21
CA PRO A 396 -12.59 -13.84 11.23
C PRO A 396 -13.57 -14.26 10.14
N GLY A 397 -13.08 -14.51 8.93
CA GLY A 397 -13.88 -14.93 7.77
C GLY A 397 -13.18 -14.58 6.47
N HIS A 398 -13.26 -13.31 6.07
CA HIS A 398 -12.47 -12.79 4.96
C HIS A 398 -10.96 -13.00 5.16
N THR A 399 -10.53 -12.74 6.39
CA THR A 399 -9.23 -13.15 6.92
C THR A 399 -9.33 -13.46 8.40
N LEU A 400 -8.45 -14.31 8.93
CA LEU A 400 -8.33 -14.56 10.37
C LEU A 400 -8.05 -13.26 11.16
N TYR A 401 -7.41 -12.30 10.49
CA TYR A 401 -6.92 -11.06 11.06
C TYR A 401 -7.84 -9.87 10.72
N ALA A 402 -9.14 -10.06 10.90
CA ALA A 402 -10.15 -9.02 10.67
C ALA A 402 -10.95 -8.71 11.94
N ALA A 403 -11.42 -7.47 12.04
CA ALA A 403 -12.21 -6.94 13.13
C ALA A 403 -13.46 -6.21 12.62
N ALA A 404 -14.52 -6.25 13.44
CA ALA A 404 -15.67 -5.37 13.31
C ALA A 404 -15.58 -4.24 14.33
N TYR A 405 -16.08 -3.06 13.94
CA TYR A 405 -16.25 -1.93 14.85
C TYR A 405 -17.73 -1.54 14.95
N SER A 406 -18.29 -1.58 16.16
CA SER A 406 -19.68 -1.17 16.39
C SER A 406 -19.76 0.16 17.13
N PHE A 407 -20.61 1.07 16.70
CA PHE A 407 -20.77 2.39 17.35
C PHE A 407 -22.19 2.93 17.11
N THR A 408 -22.58 3.96 17.86
CA THR A 408 -23.82 4.70 17.62
C THR A 408 -23.47 6.10 17.16
N VAL A 409 -24.02 6.52 16.02
CA VAL A 409 -23.84 7.86 15.44
C VAL A 409 -25.20 8.36 14.95
N ASP A 410 -25.54 9.61 15.24
CA ASP A 410 -26.82 10.23 14.86
C ASP A 410 -28.05 9.39 15.24
N GLY A 411 -27.98 8.73 16.40
CA GLY A 411 -29.04 7.87 16.92
C GLY A 411 -29.17 6.50 16.24
N ARG A 412 -28.27 6.14 15.31
CA ARG A 412 -28.27 4.84 14.61
C ARG A 412 -27.13 3.94 15.06
N ARG A 413 -27.43 2.66 15.27
CA ARG A 413 -26.40 1.64 15.53
C ARG A 413 -25.76 1.19 14.22
N VAL A 414 -24.45 1.40 14.09
CA VAL A 414 -23.65 1.09 12.90
C VAL A 414 -22.63 0.01 13.25
N VAL A 415 -22.36 -0.89 12.29
CA VAL A 415 -21.19 -1.78 12.35
C VAL A 415 -20.36 -1.65 11.07
N ALA A 416 -19.06 -1.40 11.22
CA ALA A 416 -18.08 -1.47 10.15
C ALA A 416 -17.47 -2.87 10.09
N THR A 417 -17.56 -3.55 8.94
CA THR A 417 -17.25 -4.99 8.81
C THR A 417 -16.10 -5.31 7.86
N GLY A 418 -15.51 -4.30 7.22
CA GLY A 418 -14.52 -4.52 6.15
C GLY A 418 -15.14 -5.34 5.01
N ASP A 419 -14.55 -6.49 4.72
CA ASP A 419 -14.69 -7.22 3.45
C ASP A 419 -15.42 -8.57 3.54
N GLN A 420 -16.16 -8.80 4.61
CA GLN A 420 -16.77 -10.09 4.93
C GLN A 420 -17.69 -10.67 3.85
N GLN A 421 -18.50 -9.83 3.20
CA GLN A 421 -19.45 -10.24 2.17
C GLN A 421 -19.42 -9.28 1.00
N ASN A 422 -19.92 -9.72 -0.16
CA ASN A 422 -20.31 -8.78 -1.22
C ASN A 422 -21.70 -8.16 -0.93
N THR A 423 -22.30 -7.52 -1.94
CA THR A 423 -23.61 -6.83 -1.87
C THR A 423 -24.47 -7.22 -3.08
N LYS A 424 -24.73 -8.52 -3.17
CA LYS A 424 -25.63 -9.11 -4.16
C LYS A 424 -26.93 -9.58 -3.54
N TRP A 425 -27.14 -9.40 -2.24
CA TRP A 425 -28.39 -9.82 -1.63
C TRP A 425 -29.58 -9.06 -2.21
N ASP A 426 -30.51 -9.81 -2.76
CA ASP A 426 -31.80 -9.31 -3.19
C ASP A 426 -32.90 -10.26 -2.68
N PRO A 427 -33.67 -9.86 -1.65
CA PRO A 427 -34.72 -10.70 -1.11
C PRO A 427 -35.88 -10.93 -2.10
N ALA A 428 -36.04 -10.11 -3.14
CA ALA A 428 -37.09 -10.27 -4.14
C ALA A 428 -36.75 -11.38 -5.15
N THR A 429 -35.47 -11.54 -5.49
CA THR A 429 -34.99 -12.61 -6.38
C THR A 429 -34.52 -13.85 -5.62
N GLY A 430 -34.22 -13.70 -4.33
CA GLY A 430 -33.63 -14.73 -3.48
C GLY A 430 -32.12 -14.89 -3.71
N GLU A 431 -31.46 -13.95 -4.39
CA GLU A 431 -30.00 -13.94 -4.55
C GLU A 431 -29.35 -13.69 -3.18
N PRO A 432 -28.51 -14.60 -2.64
CA PRO A 432 -27.85 -14.40 -1.35
C PRO A 432 -26.54 -13.62 -1.51
N GLU A 433 -25.99 -13.15 -0.38
CA GLU A 433 -24.61 -12.68 -0.39
C GLU A 433 -23.61 -13.81 -0.67
N ILE A 434 -22.50 -13.44 -1.31
CA ILE A 434 -21.32 -14.28 -1.41
C ILE A 434 -20.41 -13.96 -0.23
N LEU A 435 -20.13 -14.99 0.55
CA LEU A 435 -19.18 -14.96 1.65
C LEU A 435 -17.75 -14.90 1.08
N ASN A 436 -17.03 -13.81 1.35
CA ASN A 436 -15.78 -13.47 0.66
C ASN A 436 -14.55 -14.08 1.36
N TYR A 437 -14.40 -15.41 1.34
CA TYR A 437 -13.27 -16.08 2.00
C TYR A 437 -12.14 -16.44 1.04
N GLN A 438 -10.92 -16.47 1.57
CA GLN A 438 -9.75 -16.99 0.88
C GLN A 438 -8.99 -17.95 1.79
N TYR A 439 -8.67 -19.16 1.31
CA TYR A 439 -7.94 -20.15 2.11
C TYR A 439 -6.59 -19.63 2.59
N ARG A 440 -5.86 -18.87 1.75
CA ARG A 440 -4.58 -18.24 2.12
C ARG A 440 -4.69 -17.14 3.18
N ASN A 441 -5.90 -16.63 3.43
CA ASN A 441 -6.20 -15.70 4.51
C ASN A 441 -6.50 -16.40 5.85
N ARG A 442 -6.17 -17.68 5.97
CA ARG A 442 -6.40 -18.51 7.17
C ARG A 442 -7.89 -18.61 7.55
N PHE A 443 -8.74 -18.71 6.54
CA PHE A 443 -10.16 -18.99 6.72
C PHE A 443 -10.37 -20.28 7.54
N ARG A 444 -11.32 -20.26 8.47
CA ARG A 444 -11.75 -21.43 9.26
C ARG A 444 -13.21 -21.75 9.00
N ILE A 445 -13.54 -23.04 9.01
CA ILE A 445 -14.84 -23.57 8.54
C ILE A 445 -16.07 -22.84 9.14
N ASP A 446 -16.02 -22.45 10.41
CA ASP A 446 -17.16 -21.83 11.13
C ASP A 446 -17.12 -20.30 11.22
N ASP A 447 -16.17 -19.64 10.55
CA ASP A 447 -15.97 -18.19 10.69
C ASP A 447 -17.21 -17.36 10.32
N TYR A 448 -17.94 -17.74 9.26
CA TYR A 448 -19.14 -17.02 8.85
C TYR A 448 -20.36 -17.31 9.73
N VAL A 449 -20.41 -18.49 10.37
CA VAL A 449 -21.44 -18.77 11.38
C VAL A 449 -21.24 -17.82 12.56
N ARG A 450 -20.00 -17.74 13.08
CA ARG A 450 -19.64 -16.82 14.17
C ARG A 450 -19.89 -15.35 13.81
N SER A 451 -19.53 -14.95 12.59
CA SER A 451 -19.77 -13.58 12.12
C SER A 451 -21.27 -13.25 12.09
N ALA A 452 -22.12 -14.14 11.59
CA ALA A 452 -23.57 -13.95 11.57
C ALA A 452 -24.19 -13.90 12.99
N GLU A 453 -23.71 -14.75 13.90
CA GLU A 453 -24.11 -14.72 15.31
C GLU A 453 -23.70 -13.42 16.00
N LEU A 454 -22.49 -12.92 15.73
CA LEU A 454 -22.01 -11.63 16.22
C LEU A 454 -22.94 -10.51 15.73
N TYR A 455 -23.22 -10.42 14.42
CA TYR A 455 -24.11 -9.38 13.88
C TYR A 455 -25.50 -9.44 14.51
N ARG A 456 -26.05 -10.63 14.74
CA ARG A 456 -27.33 -10.78 15.46
C ARG A 456 -27.26 -10.25 16.89
N SER A 457 -26.15 -10.47 17.59
CA SER A 457 -25.97 -9.97 18.96
C SER A 457 -25.85 -8.44 19.01
N LEU A 458 -25.19 -7.84 18.02
CA LEU A 458 -24.99 -6.39 17.93
C LEU A 458 -26.27 -5.63 17.53
N ARG A 459 -27.19 -6.29 16.82
CA ARG A 459 -28.44 -5.70 16.29
C ARG A 459 -28.20 -4.35 15.58
N PRO A 460 -27.27 -4.28 14.61
CA PRO A 460 -27.00 -3.05 13.88
C PRO A 460 -28.23 -2.64 13.08
N GLU A 461 -28.43 -1.34 12.92
CA GLU A 461 -29.43 -0.77 12.01
C GLU A 461 -28.81 -0.46 10.65
N MET A 462 -27.49 -0.32 10.60
CA MET A 462 -26.71 -0.10 9.40
C MET A 462 -25.40 -0.89 9.44
N MET A 463 -25.00 -1.42 8.29
CA MET A 463 -23.69 -2.01 8.07
C MET A 463 -22.93 -1.19 7.01
N VAL A 464 -21.64 -0.97 7.27
CA VAL A 464 -20.73 -0.29 6.35
C VAL A 464 -19.53 -1.19 6.04
N SER A 465 -19.06 -1.14 4.78
CA SER A 465 -18.06 -2.06 4.25
C SER A 465 -17.04 -1.36 3.35
N GLY A 466 -15.89 -2.01 3.19
CA GLY A 466 -14.81 -1.64 2.29
C GLY A 466 -15.18 -1.57 0.83
N HIS A 467 -16.12 -2.37 0.30
CA HIS A 467 -16.35 -2.37 -1.16
C HIS A 467 -17.77 -2.07 -1.61
N TRP A 468 -18.66 -1.73 -0.68
CA TRP A 468 -20.05 -1.50 -1.04
C TRP A 468 -20.80 -0.41 -0.29
N PRO A 469 -21.91 0.10 -0.86
CA PRO A 469 -22.67 1.18 -0.25
C PRO A 469 -23.34 0.80 1.06
N PRO A 470 -23.41 1.70 2.06
CA PRO A 470 -24.05 1.44 3.34
C PRO A 470 -25.40 0.74 3.19
N LEU A 471 -25.61 -0.30 4.01
CA LEU A 471 -26.77 -1.18 3.93
C LEU A 471 -27.61 -1.04 5.20
N ASP A 472 -28.91 -0.81 5.03
CA ASP A 472 -29.87 -0.92 6.13
C ASP A 472 -30.09 -2.39 6.48
N VAL A 473 -29.84 -2.73 7.75
CA VAL A 473 -29.86 -4.12 8.19
C VAL A 473 -31.28 -4.54 8.58
N THR A 474 -31.72 -5.69 8.06
CA THR A 474 -33.00 -6.31 8.41
C THR A 474 -32.79 -7.67 9.06
N ASP A 475 -33.79 -8.17 9.80
CA ASP A 475 -33.72 -9.53 10.35
C ASP A 475 -33.57 -10.59 9.25
N ALA A 476 -34.21 -10.39 8.09
CA ALA A 476 -34.10 -11.27 6.94
C ALA A 476 -32.67 -11.32 6.37
N TYR A 477 -31.96 -10.18 6.35
CA TYR A 477 -30.55 -10.13 5.96
C TYR A 477 -29.68 -10.94 6.92
N LEU A 478 -29.87 -10.75 8.22
CA LEU A 478 -29.13 -11.48 9.25
C LEU A 478 -29.45 -12.99 9.24
N ASP A 479 -30.69 -13.38 8.92
CA ASP A 479 -31.09 -14.78 8.76
C ASP A 479 -30.38 -15.40 7.55
N MET A 480 -30.31 -14.66 6.45
CA MET A 480 -29.62 -15.08 5.23
C MET A 480 -28.13 -15.30 5.49
N LEU A 481 -27.44 -14.38 6.18
CA LEU A 481 -26.02 -14.56 6.52
C LEU A 481 -25.76 -15.82 7.36
N LEU A 482 -26.63 -16.10 8.34
CA LEU A 482 -26.51 -17.30 9.17
C LEU A 482 -26.75 -18.58 8.35
N ALA A 483 -27.76 -18.56 7.46
CA ALA A 483 -28.06 -19.68 6.58
C ALA A 483 -26.89 -19.99 5.65
N GLU A 484 -26.31 -18.97 5.02
CA GLU A 484 -25.16 -19.12 4.13
C GLU A 484 -23.89 -19.54 4.87
N GLY A 485 -23.61 -18.97 6.05
CA GLY A 485 -22.49 -19.39 6.88
C GLY A 485 -22.61 -20.86 7.30
N THR A 486 -23.81 -21.28 7.72
CA THR A 486 -24.09 -22.68 8.07
C THR A 486 -23.95 -23.60 6.86
N ARG A 487 -24.45 -23.18 5.69
CA ARG A 487 -24.33 -23.92 4.44
C ARG A 487 -22.86 -24.11 4.06
N LEU A 488 -22.05 -23.05 4.12
CA LEU A 488 -20.62 -23.09 3.82
C LEU A 488 -19.87 -24.04 4.76
N ALA A 489 -20.15 -23.93 6.06
CA ALA A 489 -19.51 -24.75 7.09
C ALA A 489 -19.86 -26.24 6.94
N ARG A 490 -21.12 -26.56 6.58
CA ARG A 490 -21.55 -27.93 6.26
C ARG A 490 -20.83 -28.47 5.03
N LEU A 491 -20.81 -27.71 3.93
CA LEU A 491 -20.19 -28.14 2.67
C LEU A 491 -18.69 -28.45 2.85
N HIS A 492 -17.94 -27.62 3.58
CA HIS A 492 -16.54 -27.90 3.86
C HIS A 492 -16.35 -29.22 4.60
N ARG A 493 -17.17 -29.49 5.63
CA ARG A 493 -17.11 -30.76 6.38
C ARG A 493 -17.54 -31.98 5.57
N GLU A 494 -18.41 -31.80 4.59
CA GLU A 494 -18.87 -32.90 3.71
C GLU A 494 -17.85 -33.24 2.63
N VAL A 495 -17.10 -32.25 2.15
CA VAL A 495 -16.13 -32.41 1.05
C VAL A 495 -14.73 -32.77 1.56
N LEU A 496 -14.31 -32.23 2.70
CA LEU A 496 -12.98 -32.48 3.27
C LEU A 496 -12.88 -33.87 3.93
N PRO A 497 -11.68 -34.46 4.02
CA PRO A 497 -11.46 -35.72 4.71
C PRO A 497 -11.89 -35.66 6.19
N ARG A 498 -12.47 -36.77 6.69
CA ARG A 498 -12.93 -36.87 8.10
C ARG A 498 -11.85 -37.35 9.06
N ASP A 499 -10.92 -38.16 8.56
CA ASP A 499 -9.91 -38.83 9.37
C ASP A 499 -8.64 -37.98 9.57
N VAL A 500 -8.46 -36.94 8.74
CA VAL A 500 -7.35 -35.98 8.78
C VAL A 500 -7.94 -34.57 8.63
N ASP A 501 -7.98 -33.82 9.73
CA ASP A 501 -8.63 -32.51 9.85
C ASP A 501 -7.60 -31.37 10.03
N PHE A 502 -7.11 -30.84 8.91
CA PHE A 502 -6.32 -29.58 8.89
C PHE A 502 -7.20 -28.32 8.82
N ASP A 503 -8.48 -28.41 9.22
CA ASP A 503 -9.47 -27.36 9.02
C ASP A 503 -9.57 -26.98 7.51
N ALA A 504 -10.05 -25.78 7.19
CA ALA A 504 -10.09 -25.27 5.81
C ALA A 504 -8.71 -24.89 5.24
N GLU A 505 -7.67 -24.79 6.08
CA GLU A 505 -6.36 -24.27 5.68
C GLU A 505 -5.53 -25.28 4.87
N GLY A 506 -5.75 -26.58 5.08
CA GLY A 506 -5.16 -27.66 4.27
C GLY A 506 -3.69 -27.98 4.55
N PHE A 507 -2.99 -27.17 5.35
CA PHE A 507 -1.60 -27.39 5.76
C PHE A 507 -1.50 -27.61 7.27
N GLY A 508 -0.59 -28.49 7.68
CA GLY A 508 -0.42 -28.85 9.08
C GLY A 508 0.60 -28.04 9.86
N ALA A 509 1.36 -27.17 9.22
CA ALA A 509 2.37 -26.36 9.89
C ALA A 509 2.53 -24.96 9.27
N ARG A 510 3.19 -24.06 10.01
CA ARG A 510 3.66 -22.74 9.53
C ARG A 510 4.98 -22.36 10.20
N ILE A 511 5.85 -21.65 9.49
CA ILE A 511 7.13 -21.15 10.02
C ILE A 511 7.07 -19.62 10.14
N THR A 512 7.44 -19.09 11.31
CA THR A 512 7.53 -17.64 11.58
C THR A 512 8.93 -17.28 12.14
N PRO A 513 9.59 -16.20 11.69
CA PRO A 513 9.16 -15.30 10.62
C PRO A 513 9.24 -15.96 9.23
N TYR A 514 8.27 -15.65 8.37
CA TYR A 514 8.25 -16.16 7.00
C TYR A 514 9.42 -15.65 6.16
N ARG A 515 9.82 -14.38 6.31
CA ARG A 515 11.02 -13.82 5.66
C ARG A 515 12.03 -13.34 6.69
N SER A 516 13.28 -13.77 6.52
CA SER A 516 14.43 -13.35 7.32
C SER A 516 15.58 -12.84 6.44
N VAL A 517 16.36 -11.91 6.98
CA VAL A 517 17.64 -11.48 6.39
C VAL A 517 18.73 -11.75 7.42
N ALA A 518 19.85 -12.31 6.97
CA ALA A 518 20.97 -12.69 7.83
C ALA A 518 22.30 -12.55 7.08
N ARG A 519 23.42 -12.53 7.80
CA ARG A 519 24.78 -12.54 7.25
C ARG A 519 25.38 -13.94 7.30
N PRO A 520 26.43 -14.23 6.51
CA PRO A 520 27.19 -15.46 6.67
C PRO A 520 27.69 -15.61 8.12
N GLY A 521 27.41 -16.76 8.74
CA GLY A 521 27.75 -17.05 10.14
C GLY A 521 26.66 -16.73 11.16
N ASP A 522 25.59 -16.05 10.75
CA ASP A 522 24.47 -15.71 11.65
C ASP A 522 23.60 -16.93 11.99
N VAL A 523 22.74 -16.72 12.98
CA VAL A 523 21.68 -17.67 13.37
C VAL A 523 20.31 -17.02 13.21
N VAL A 524 19.37 -17.77 12.66
CA VAL A 524 17.97 -17.37 12.50
C VAL A 524 17.11 -18.23 13.42
N ARG A 525 16.32 -17.59 14.28
CA ARG A 525 15.34 -18.28 15.14
C ARG A 525 14.02 -18.38 14.40
N MET A 526 13.46 -19.58 14.35
CA MET A 526 12.21 -19.88 13.67
C MET A 526 11.27 -20.60 14.62
N SER A 527 10.05 -20.09 14.75
CA SER A 527 8.96 -20.76 15.46
C SER A 527 8.09 -21.51 14.45
N VAL A 528 7.66 -22.70 14.83
CA VAL A 528 6.81 -23.59 14.02
C VAL A 528 5.50 -23.79 14.74
N GLU A 529 4.41 -23.27 14.17
CA GLU A 529 3.05 -23.68 14.51
C GLU A 529 2.78 -25.03 13.84
N VAL A 530 2.24 -26.00 14.58
CA VAL A 530 1.87 -27.33 14.08
C VAL A 530 0.48 -27.71 14.57
N ARG A 531 -0.33 -28.31 13.70
CA ARG A 531 -1.66 -28.84 14.01
C ARG A 531 -1.64 -30.36 14.01
N ASN A 532 -2.22 -30.97 15.04
CA ASN A 532 -2.58 -32.38 15.03
C ASN A 532 -3.92 -32.56 14.29
N PRO A 533 -3.95 -33.21 13.10
CA PRO A 533 -5.18 -33.37 12.34
C PRO A 533 -6.05 -34.55 12.83
N LEU A 534 -5.58 -35.33 13.79
CA LEU A 534 -6.19 -36.58 14.21
C LEU A 534 -7.21 -36.35 15.35
N PRO A 535 -8.23 -37.22 15.50
CA PRO A 535 -9.29 -37.08 16.49
C PRO A 535 -8.84 -37.45 17.92
N GLU A 536 -7.59 -37.89 18.09
CA GLU A 536 -6.99 -38.26 19.36
C GLU A 536 -5.74 -37.42 19.63
N GLN A 537 -5.31 -37.36 20.89
CA GLN A 537 -4.03 -36.76 21.23
C GLN A 537 -2.90 -37.58 20.59
N GLU A 538 -1.99 -36.92 19.90
CA GLU A 538 -0.90 -37.56 19.18
C GLU A 538 0.39 -36.77 19.33
N GLN A 539 1.51 -37.46 19.10
CA GLN A 539 2.83 -36.82 19.08
C GLN A 539 3.16 -36.37 17.66
N ALA A 540 3.48 -35.08 17.51
CA ALA A 540 4.06 -34.53 16.30
C ALA A 540 5.60 -34.64 16.35
N LEU A 541 6.19 -35.14 15.27
CA LEU A 541 7.63 -35.14 15.02
C LEU A 541 7.92 -34.11 13.93
N LEU A 542 8.77 -33.14 14.23
CA LEU A 542 9.11 -32.03 13.35
C LEU A 542 10.62 -31.97 13.12
N SER A 543 11.03 -31.79 11.87
CA SER A 543 12.44 -31.52 11.52
C SER A 543 12.51 -30.45 10.44
N LEU A 544 13.42 -29.49 10.60
CA LEU A 544 13.69 -28.52 9.55
C LEU A 544 14.55 -29.13 8.44
N VAL A 545 14.13 -28.90 7.21
CA VAL A 545 14.91 -29.14 6.00
C VAL A 545 15.57 -27.82 5.63
N VAL A 546 16.89 -27.78 5.72
CA VAL A 546 17.70 -26.57 5.48
C VAL A 546 18.62 -26.75 4.26
N PRO A 547 19.09 -25.65 3.66
CA PRO A 547 20.01 -25.69 2.52
C PRO A 547 21.30 -26.46 2.82
N THR A 548 21.95 -26.97 1.77
CA THR A 548 23.22 -27.68 1.90
C THR A 548 24.27 -26.84 2.64
N GLY A 549 24.86 -27.43 3.67
CA GLY A 549 25.89 -26.79 4.51
C GLY A 549 25.33 -26.05 5.73
N TRP A 550 24.04 -25.72 5.75
CA TRP A 550 23.39 -25.10 6.91
C TRP A 550 23.04 -26.18 7.95
N SER A 551 22.74 -25.76 9.18
CA SER A 551 22.27 -26.68 10.23
C SER A 551 21.05 -26.15 10.97
N ALA A 552 20.25 -27.04 11.54
CA ALA A 552 19.11 -26.70 12.39
C ALA A 552 19.24 -27.38 13.76
N GLU A 553 18.95 -26.63 14.82
CA GLU A 553 18.96 -27.10 16.20
C GLU A 553 17.61 -26.87 16.88
N PRO A 554 17.00 -27.91 17.47
CA PRO A 554 17.43 -29.31 17.42
C PRO A 554 17.21 -29.91 16.02
N LEU A 555 17.79 -31.08 15.78
CA LEU A 555 17.53 -31.83 14.55
C LEU A 555 16.06 -32.27 14.45
N VAL A 556 15.45 -32.66 15.58
CA VAL A 556 14.05 -33.09 15.67
C VAL A 556 13.41 -32.50 16.93
N ARG A 557 12.19 -31.98 16.80
CA ARG A 557 11.28 -31.67 17.93
C ARG A 557 10.20 -32.73 18.02
N LYS A 558 9.83 -33.07 19.27
CA LYS A 558 8.67 -33.90 19.59
C LYS A 558 7.71 -33.06 20.41
N VAL A 559 6.45 -32.98 19.99
CA VAL A 559 5.43 -32.17 20.66
C VAL A 559 4.16 -33.01 20.81
N ASP A 560 3.66 -33.16 22.02
CA ASP A 560 2.38 -33.83 22.26
C ASP A 560 1.26 -32.81 22.07
N ILE A 561 0.31 -33.12 21.18
CA ILE A 561 -0.73 -32.18 20.75
C ILE A 561 -2.10 -32.86 20.89
N GLY A 562 -3.03 -32.19 21.60
CA GLY A 562 -4.40 -32.68 21.74
C GLY A 562 -5.11 -32.85 20.39
N ALA A 563 -6.17 -33.66 20.39
CA ALA A 563 -7.00 -33.91 19.21
C ALA A 563 -7.44 -32.61 18.52
N ARG A 564 -7.11 -32.44 17.23
CA ARG A 564 -7.49 -31.26 16.43
C ARG A 564 -7.06 -29.92 17.03
N ARG A 565 -5.97 -29.92 17.80
CA ARG A 565 -5.35 -28.72 18.39
C ARG A 565 -4.06 -28.36 17.67
N SER A 566 -3.59 -27.14 17.91
CA SER A 566 -2.28 -26.67 17.49
C SER A 566 -1.33 -26.51 18.68
N ALA A 567 -0.04 -26.56 18.42
CA ALA A 567 1.04 -26.24 19.34
C ALA A 567 2.16 -25.48 18.62
N GLU A 568 3.06 -24.87 19.37
CA GLU A 568 4.22 -24.13 18.84
C GLU A 568 5.53 -24.73 19.37
N THR A 569 6.59 -24.68 18.56
CA THR A 569 7.94 -25.06 18.97
C THR A 569 9.01 -24.30 18.19
N ASP A 570 10.20 -24.15 18.76
CA ASP A 570 11.26 -23.35 18.16
C ASP A 570 12.45 -24.18 17.66
N PHE A 571 13.03 -23.68 16.57
CA PHE A 571 14.27 -24.12 15.96
C PHE A 571 15.24 -22.94 15.78
N VAL A 572 16.53 -23.26 15.73
CA VAL A 572 17.61 -22.34 15.39
C VAL A 572 18.28 -22.84 14.13
N VAL A 573 18.23 -22.04 13.06
CA VAL A 573 18.95 -22.30 11.80
C VAL A 573 20.27 -21.57 11.84
N ARG A 574 21.38 -22.25 11.58
CA ARG A 574 22.73 -21.67 11.52
C ARG A 574 23.21 -21.58 10.07
N ILE A 575 23.65 -20.39 9.69
CA ILE A 575 24.15 -20.09 8.35
C ILE A 575 25.68 -20.25 8.36
N PRO A 576 26.30 -20.96 7.40
CA PRO A 576 27.74 -21.08 7.33
C PRO A 576 28.45 -19.74 7.22
N ALA A 577 29.60 -19.59 7.88
CA ALA A 577 30.42 -18.38 7.76
C ALA A 577 30.93 -18.12 6.33
N GLY A 578 30.99 -19.15 5.49
CA GLY A 578 31.35 -19.07 4.06
C GLY A 578 30.17 -19.10 3.09
N ALA A 579 28.94 -18.86 3.56
CA ALA A 579 27.77 -18.83 2.69
C ALA A 579 27.90 -17.69 1.66
N ALA A 580 27.66 -18.01 0.39
CA ALA A 580 27.56 -16.99 -0.66
C ALA A 580 26.27 -16.17 -0.48
N PRO A 581 26.25 -14.90 -0.94
CA PRO A 581 25.02 -14.13 -0.98
C PRO A 581 23.94 -14.86 -1.78
N VAL A 582 22.74 -14.95 -1.23
CA VAL A 582 21.61 -15.64 -1.85
C VAL A 582 20.30 -14.99 -1.40
N GLU A 583 19.38 -14.81 -2.34
CA GLU A 583 18.05 -14.27 -2.07
C GLU A 583 17.05 -15.39 -1.86
N ARG A 584 16.24 -15.29 -0.78
CA ARG A 584 15.11 -16.17 -0.50
C ARG A 584 15.44 -17.67 -0.56
N GLU A 585 16.54 -18.06 0.07
CA GLU A 585 16.87 -19.47 0.23
C GLU A 585 15.83 -20.14 1.14
N ARG A 586 15.41 -21.36 0.79
CA ARG A 586 14.19 -21.97 1.36
C ARG A 586 14.55 -22.88 2.53
N VAL A 587 13.83 -22.72 3.64
CA VAL A 587 13.79 -23.65 4.77
C VAL A 587 12.39 -24.23 4.83
N ALA A 588 12.26 -25.54 4.99
CA ALA A 588 10.96 -26.20 5.14
C ALA A 588 10.87 -26.96 6.46
N VAL A 589 9.66 -27.27 6.91
CA VAL A 589 9.42 -28.17 8.04
C VAL A 589 8.77 -29.45 7.56
N GLU A 590 9.44 -30.58 7.80
CA GLU A 590 8.87 -31.90 7.62
C GLU A 590 8.11 -32.31 8.88
N MET A 591 6.91 -32.88 8.68
CA MET A 591 5.96 -33.18 9.74
C MET A 591 5.46 -34.62 9.67
N THR A 592 5.46 -35.29 10.82
CA THR A 592 4.74 -36.54 11.07
C THR A 592 3.88 -36.38 12.31
N VAL A 593 2.63 -36.85 12.30
CA VAL A 593 1.76 -36.85 13.49
C VAL A 593 1.27 -38.28 13.74
N GLY A 594 1.55 -38.79 14.95
CA GLY A 594 1.33 -40.19 15.29
C GLY A 594 2.10 -41.11 14.35
N ARG A 595 1.37 -41.88 13.54
CA ARG A 595 1.95 -42.79 12.53
C ARG A 595 1.92 -42.25 11.10
N MET A 596 1.34 -41.08 10.88
CA MET A 596 1.13 -40.52 9.54
C MET A 596 2.20 -39.48 9.22
N ALA A 597 2.96 -39.72 8.16
CA ALA A 597 3.90 -38.75 7.61
C ALA A 597 3.17 -37.84 6.61
N PHE A 598 3.34 -36.53 6.77
CA PHE A 598 2.73 -35.50 5.91
C PHE A 598 3.75 -34.80 5.01
N GLY A 599 5.04 -35.12 5.15
CA GLY A 599 6.11 -34.51 4.37
C GLY A 599 6.37 -33.04 4.77
N GLN A 600 6.90 -32.26 3.84
CA GLN A 600 7.16 -30.82 4.06
C GLN A 600 5.85 -30.03 4.02
N GLN A 601 5.45 -29.51 5.18
CA GLN A 601 4.13 -28.91 5.39
C GLN A 601 4.14 -27.38 5.44
N ALA A 602 5.32 -26.76 5.54
CA ALA A 602 5.49 -25.31 5.47
C ALA A 602 6.91 -24.94 5.07
N GLU A 603 7.07 -23.69 4.63
CA GLU A 603 8.33 -23.08 4.29
C GLU A 603 8.52 -21.68 4.92
N ALA A 604 9.76 -21.23 4.95
CA ALA A 604 10.19 -19.86 5.20
C ALA A 604 11.40 -19.52 4.31
N LEU A 605 11.65 -18.23 4.13
CA LEU A 605 12.67 -17.69 3.23
C LEU A 605 13.75 -16.95 4.04
N VAL A 606 15.01 -17.29 3.79
CA VAL A 606 16.18 -16.61 4.37
C VAL A 606 17.03 -16.02 3.26
N SER A 607 17.24 -14.71 3.27
CA SER A 607 18.18 -14.05 2.36
C SER A 607 19.49 -13.79 3.08
N VAL A 608 20.61 -14.20 2.48
CA VAL A 608 21.96 -14.00 2.99
C VAL A 608 22.60 -12.84 2.22
N ARG A 609 22.93 -11.76 2.92
CA ARG A 609 23.49 -10.53 2.31
C ARG A 609 24.72 -10.03 3.06
#